data_AF-A0A2R7Y1F2-F1
#
_entry.id   AF-A0A2R7Y1F2-F1
#
_cell.length_a   1.000
_cell.length_b   1.000
_cell.length_c   1.000
_cell.angle_alpha   90.00
_cell.angle_beta   90.00
_cell.angle_gamma   90.00
#
_symmetry.space_group_name_H-M   'P 1'
#
loop_
_entity.id
_entity.type
_entity.pdbx_description
1 polymer ?
#
loop_
_entity_poly.entity_id
_entity_poly.type
_entity_poly.pdbx_seq_one_letter_code
_entity_poly.pdbx_strand_id
1 'polypeptide(L)' 'MKYGDVEVLYSCKANSNVEVLKVFKELGAGLDAVSVWEALLGVKVGFPPDKI' A
#
# COMPACT_ATOMS: atom_id res chain seq x y z
N MET A 1 15.77 4.74 19.36
CA MET A 1 16.02 4.27 17.98
C MET A 1 15.15 5.10 17.06
N LYS A 2 15.75 5.84 16.13
CA LYS A 2 15.03 6.42 14.99
C LYS A 2 15.32 5.54 13.79
N TYR A 3 14.29 5.10 13.09
CA TYR A 3 14.48 4.49 11.79
C TYR A 3 15.07 5.54 10.84
N GLY A 4 15.92 5.11 9.91
CA GLY A 4 16.49 5.99 8.89
C GLY A 4 15.43 6.47 7.89
N ASP A 5 15.88 7.12 6.82
CA ASP A 5 15.00 7.45 5.71
C ASP A 5 14.62 6.14 4.99
N VAL A 6 13.39 5.68 5.22
CA VAL A 6 12.87 4.43 4.67
C VAL A 6 11.48 4.65 4.10
N GLU A 7 11.22 4.03 2.96
CA GLU A 7 9.88 3.97 2.41
C GLU A 7 9.11 2.80 3.04
N VAL A 8 7.85 3.07 3.42
CA VAL A 8 6.96 2.06 4.01
C VAL A 8 5.99 1.59 2.95
N LEU A 9 6.05 0.30 2.63
CA LEU A 9 5.12 -0.40 1.74
C LEU A 9 4.24 -1.31 2.58
N TYR A 10 2.93 -1.08 2.57
CA TYR A 10 1.99 -1.90 3.31
C TYR A 10 1.70 -3.20 2.56
N SER A 11 1.95 -4.36 3.17
CA SER A 11 1.66 -5.64 2.51
C SER A 11 0.16 -5.90 2.42
N CYS A 12 -0.35 -5.97 1.19
CA CYS A 12 -1.77 -6.17 0.91
C CYS A 12 -2.30 -7.51 1.45
N LYS A 13 -1.40 -8.50 1.66
CA LYS A 13 -1.72 -9.81 2.25
C LYS A 13 -2.07 -9.74 3.73
N ALA A 14 -1.57 -8.75 4.46
CA ALA A 14 -1.86 -8.60 5.88
C ALA A 14 -3.35 -8.27 6.09
N ASN A 15 -3.89 -7.38 5.27
CA ASN A 15 -5.32 -7.06 5.22
C ASN A 15 -5.65 -6.30 3.93
N SER A 16 -6.44 -6.92 3.05
CA SER A 16 -6.86 -6.33 1.77
C SER A 16 -8.15 -5.51 1.86
N ASN A 17 -8.65 -5.22 3.06
CA ASN A 17 -9.82 -4.37 3.23
C ASN A 17 -9.56 -2.95 2.68
N VAL A 18 -10.42 -2.51 1.76
CA VAL A 18 -10.31 -1.22 1.06
C VAL A 18 -10.18 -0.03 2.01
N GLU A 19 -10.90 -0.01 3.12
CA GLU A 19 -10.82 1.11 4.08
C GLU A 19 -9.47 1.13 4.81
N VAL A 20 -8.91 -0.04 5.12
CA VAL A 20 -7.56 -0.14 5.71
C VAL A 20 -6.50 0.35 4.73
N LEU A 21 -6.60 -0.07 3.46
CA LEU A 21 -5.70 0.36 2.41
C LEU A 21 -5.75 1.89 2.19
N LYS A 22 -6.95 2.50 2.26
CA LYS A 22 -7.10 3.97 2.20
C LYS A 22 -6.35 4.68 3.32
N VAL A 23 -6.44 4.19 4.55
CA VAL A 23 -5.73 4.77 5.70
C VAL A 23 -4.22 4.77 5.45
N PHE A 24 -3.65 3.65 4.98
CA PHE A 24 -2.21 3.59 4.69
C PHE A 24 -1.79 4.52 3.55
N LYS A 25 -2.62 4.62 2.49
CA LYS A 25 -2.41 5.59 1.41
C LYS A 25 -2.40 7.03 1.94
N GLU A 26 -3.36 7.39 2.80
CA GLU A 26 -3.46 8.73 3.40
C GLU A 26 -2.27 9.04 4.32
N LEU A 27 -1.69 8.02 4.96
CA LEU A 27 -0.43 8.13 5.71
C LEU A 27 0.82 8.24 4.82
N GLY A 28 0.67 8.17 3.50
CA GLY A 28 1.75 8.28 2.52
C GLY A 28 2.54 6.99 2.27
N ALA A 29 2.07 5.86 2.81
CA ALA A 29 2.66 4.56 2.54
C ALA A 29 2.37 4.11 1.10
N GLY A 30 3.24 3.27 0.55
CA GLY A 30 2.95 2.50 -0.64
C GLY A 30 2.22 1.19 -0.32
N LEU A 31 2.03 0.37 -1.33
CA LEU A 31 1.40 -0.94 -1.26
C LEU A 31 2.41 -1.99 -1.74
N ASP A 32 2.54 -3.09 -1.01
CA ASP A 32 3.24 -4.29 -1.45
C ASP A 32 2.18 -5.29 -1.95
N ALA A 33 2.10 -5.46 -3.26
CA ALA A 33 1.16 -6.34 -3.93
C ALA A 33 1.89 -7.50 -4.62
N VAL A 34 1.54 -8.74 -4.25
CA VAL A 34 2.17 -9.97 -4.81
C VAL A 34 1.27 -10.71 -5.79
N SER A 35 0.16 -10.11 -6.20
CA SER A 35 -0.73 -10.64 -7.24
C SER A 35 -1.35 -9.52 -8.07
N VAL A 36 -1.73 -9.86 -9.31
CA VAL A 36 -2.36 -8.90 -10.24
C VAL A 36 -3.63 -8.30 -9.65
N TRP A 37 -4.43 -9.09 -8.92
CA TRP A 37 -5.64 -8.61 -8.27
C TRP A 37 -5.36 -7.60 -7.15
N GLU A 38 -4.30 -7.80 -6.37
CA GLU A 38 -3.88 -6.85 -5.33
C GLU A 38 -3.34 -5.55 -5.94
N ALA A 39 -2.58 -5.65 -7.03
CA ALA A 39 -2.12 -4.47 -7.76
C ALA A 39 -3.31 -3.67 -8.33
N LEU A 40 -4.28 -4.35 -8.97
CA LEU A 40 -5.51 -3.72 -9.47
C LEU A 40 -6.35 -3.11 -8.35
N LEU A 41 -6.40 -3.75 -7.18
CA LEU A 41 -7.05 -3.21 -5.99
C LEU A 41 -6.35 -1.93 -5.52
N GLY A 42 -5.01 -1.92 -5.46
CA GLY A 42 -4.21 -0.74 -5.14
C GLY A 42 -4.50 0.44 -6.07
N VAL A 43 -4.51 0.18 -7.38
CA VAL A 43 -4.88 1.19 -8.39
C VAL A 43 -6.30 1.70 -8.16
N LYS A 44 -7.26 0.81 -7.83
CA LYS A 44 -8.66 1.18 -7.55
C LYS A 44 -8.80 2.02 -6.26
N VAL A 45 -7.98 1.75 -5.23
CA VAL A 45 -7.92 2.54 -3.99
C VAL A 45 -7.27 3.92 -4.23
N GLY A 46 -6.51 4.05 -5.32
CA GLY A 46 -5.85 5.27 -5.76
C GLY A 46 -4.42 5.40 -5.24
N PHE A 47 -3.74 4.29 -4.95
CA PHE A 47 -2.28 4.33 -4.80
C PHE A 47 -1.64 4.72 -6.14
N PRO A 48 -0.57 5.53 -6.13
CA PRO A 48 0.13 5.86 -7.36
C PRO A 48 0.88 4.61 -7.89
N PRO A 49 0.94 4.39 -9.22
CA PRO A 49 1.55 3.18 -9.78
C PRO A 49 3.02 2.96 -9.43
N ASP A 50 3.76 4.02 -9.10
CA ASP A 50 5.15 3.91 -8.63
C ASP A 50 5.28 3.39 -7.19
N LYS A 51 4.17 3.28 -6.45
CA LYS A 51 4.11 2.80 -5.06
C LYS A 51 3.24 1.55 -4.88
N ILE A 52 3.13 0.67 -5.89
CA ILE A 52 2.36 -0.60 -5.85
C ILE A 52 3.24 -1.78 -6.26
#